data_AF-A0A0V8RUI0-F1
#
_entry.id   AF-A0A0V8RUI0-F1
#
_cell.length_a   1.000
_cell.length_b   1.000
_cell.length_c   1.000
_cell.angle_alpha   90.00
_cell.angle_beta   90.00
_cell.angle_gamma   90.00
#
_symmetry.space_group_name_H-M   'P 1'
#
loop_
_entity.id
_entity.type
_entity.pdbx_description
1 polymer ?
#
loop_
_entity_poly.entity_id
_entity_poly.type
_entity_poly.pdbx_seq_one_letter_code
_entity_poly.pdbx_strand_id
1 'polypeptide(L)'
;MKREARLLYIQQCGDAAAAAVLRGQGRVEALFIGGSLEELVETVRSSSFFEELRAAWPPGAAARLGLEPLSLESYTPSCHACIKALLRGLCAEDPLRRWLQGRGEDAGGWQRRA
;
A
#
# COMPACT_ATOMS: atom_id res chain seq x y z
N MET A 1 -20.82 -17.55 -3.08
CA MET A 1 -20.40 -16.47 -2.16
C MET A 1 -19.91 -15.29 -2.99
N LYS A 2 -20.54 -14.12 -2.90
CA LYS A 2 -20.03 -12.90 -3.56
C LYS A 2 -18.69 -12.57 -2.89
N ARG A 3 -17.57 -12.67 -3.62
CA ARG A 3 -16.26 -12.22 -3.12
C ARG A 3 -16.43 -10.75 -2.71
N GLU A 4 -16.22 -10.46 -1.43
CA GLU A 4 -16.19 -9.08 -0.95
C GLU A 4 -15.11 -8.35 -1.75
N ALA A 5 -15.50 -7.28 -2.45
CA ALA A 5 -14.59 -6.53 -3.30
C ALA A 5 -13.42 -6.01 -2.46
N ARG A 6 -12.19 -6.04 -2.99
CA ARG A 6 -11.03 -5.40 -2.36
C ARG A 6 -10.77 -4.04 -2.97
N LEU A 7 -10.53 -3.06 -2.10
CA LEU A 7 -10.19 -1.70 -2.44
C LEU A 7 -8.73 -1.44 -2.11
N LEU A 8 -7.97 -0.88 -3.05
CA LEU A 8 -6.66 -0.33 -2.75
C LEU A 8 -6.78 1.16 -2.41
N TYR A 9 -6.40 1.54 -1.19
CA TYR A 9 -6.25 2.93 -0.79
C TYR A 9 -4.78 3.32 -0.90
N ILE A 10 -4.45 4.32 -1.69
CA ILE A 10 -3.10 4.90 -1.80
C ILE A 10 -3.07 6.30 -1.16
N GLN A 11 -2.02 6.58 -0.40
CA GLN A 11 -1.70 7.87 0.17
C GLN A 11 -0.28 8.26 -0.25
N GLN A 12 -0.16 9.38 -0.96
CA GLN A 12 1.12 9.98 -1.29
C GLN A 12 1.52 11.00 -0.22
N CYS A 13 2.81 11.05 0.12
CA CYS A 13 3.35 11.79 1.25
C CYS A 13 4.69 12.43 0.86
N GLY A 14 4.62 13.53 0.11
CA GLY A 14 5.80 14.08 -0.56
C GLY A 14 6.25 13.11 -1.65
N ASP A 15 7.52 12.71 -1.60
CA ASP A 15 8.08 11.75 -2.56
C ASP A 15 7.61 10.32 -2.27
N ALA A 16 7.43 9.95 -1.00
CA ALA A 16 7.02 8.59 -0.61
C ALA A 16 5.53 8.33 -0.85
N ALA A 17 5.15 7.05 -0.89
CA ALA A 17 3.76 6.63 -0.94
C ALA A 17 3.53 5.36 -0.12
N ALA A 18 2.35 5.27 0.50
CA ALA A 18 1.89 4.09 1.21
C ALA A 18 0.50 3.67 0.71
N ALA A 19 0.20 2.38 0.77
CA ALA A 19 -1.11 1.85 0.42
C ALA A 19 -1.62 0.82 1.42
N ALA A 20 -2.94 0.70 1.50
CA ALA A 20 -3.63 -0.36 2.20
C ALA A 20 -4.58 -1.10 1.25
N VAL A 21 -4.61 -2.43 1.34
CA VAL A 21 -5.69 -3.23 0.76
C VAL A 21 -6.75 -3.40 1.82
N LEU A 22 -7.95 -2.94 1.50
CA LEU A 22 -9.11 -2.96 2.37
C LEU A 22 -10.10 -4.00 1.85
N ARG A 23 -10.69 -4.74 2.78
CA ARG A 23 -11.81 -5.64 2.52
C ARG A 23 -13.00 -5.25 3.40
N GLY A 24 -14.10 -4.89 2.76
CA GLY A 24 -15.27 -4.39 3.46
C GLY A 24 -14.98 -3.07 4.20
N GLN A 25 -15.70 -2.80 5.28
CA GLN A 25 -15.77 -1.47 5.90
C GLN A 25 -14.58 -1.09 6.79
N GLY A 26 -13.56 -1.94 6.96
CA GLY A 26 -12.45 -1.60 7.86
C GLY A 26 -11.36 -2.63 8.06
N ARG A 27 -11.41 -3.79 7.39
CA ARG A 27 -10.33 -4.78 7.51
C ARG A 27 -9.19 -4.42 6.56
N VAL A 28 -8.02 -4.15 7.13
CA VAL A 28 -6.75 -4.06 6.38
C VAL A 28 -6.22 -5.48 6.16
N GLU A 29 -6.04 -5.87 4.90
CA GLU A 29 -5.47 -7.18 4.54
C GLU A 29 -4.00 -7.10 4.12
N ALA A 30 -3.55 -5.95 3.62
CA ALA A 30 -2.16 -5.72 3.27
C ALA A 30 -1.80 -4.23 3.40
N LEU A 31 -0.51 -3.97 3.59
CA LEU A 31 0.10 -2.65 3.56
C LEU A 31 1.28 -2.68 2.60
N PHE A 32 1.42 -1.61 1.82
CA PHE A 32 2.53 -1.40 0.89
C PHE A 32 3.15 -0.04 1.16
N ILE A 33 4.46 0.07 1.00
CA ILE A 33 5.21 1.30 1.21
C ILE A 33 6.27 1.38 0.12
N GLY A 34 6.39 2.54 -0.51
CA GLY A 34 7.36 2.82 -1.55
C GLY A 34 8.01 4.18 -1.34
N GLY A 35 9.24 4.32 -1.80
CA GLY A 35 9.97 5.59 -1.85
C GLY A 35 9.43 6.54 -2.92
N SER A 36 8.65 6.03 -3.88
CA SER A 36 7.86 6.79 -4.85
C SER A 36 6.48 6.18 -5.09
N LEU A 37 5.59 6.92 -5.75
CA LEU A 37 4.31 6.38 -6.22
C LEU A 37 4.52 5.29 -7.27
N GLU A 38 5.48 5.47 -8.18
CA GLU A 38 5.82 4.51 -9.21
C GLU A 38 6.29 3.18 -8.62
N GLU A 39 7.23 3.22 -7.66
CA GLU A 39 7.72 2.04 -6.95
C GLU A 39 6.58 1.29 -6.23
N LEU A 40 5.71 2.05 -5.54
CA LEU A 40 4.55 1.50 -4.87
C LEU A 40 3.61 0.80 -5.85
N VAL A 41 3.34 1.42 -7.00
CA VAL A 41 2.47 0.86 -8.05
C VAL A 41 3.03 -0.45 -8.59
N GLU A 42 4.33 -0.52 -8.88
CA GLU A 42 4.98 -1.75 -9.35
C GLU A 42 4.98 -2.86 -8.28
N THR A 43 5.19 -2.49 -7.02
CA THR A 43 5.10 -3.42 -5.89
C THR A 43 3.68 -3.98 -5.75
N VAL A 44 2.66 -3.13 -5.90
CA VAL A 44 1.27 -3.57 -5.85
C VAL A 44 0.95 -4.49 -7.02
N ARG A 45 1.35 -4.13 -8.26
CA ARG A 45 1.12 -4.92 -9.48
C ARG A 45 1.74 -6.32 -9.41
N SER A 46 2.90 -6.44 -8.78
CA SER A 46 3.60 -7.73 -8.62
C SER A 46 3.08 -8.57 -7.43
N SER A 47 2.18 -8.02 -6.61
CA SER A 47 1.63 -8.73 -5.45
C SER A 47 0.47 -9.66 -5.82
N SER A 48 0.28 -10.72 -5.04
CA SER A 48 -0.88 -11.62 -5.18
C SER A 48 -2.23 -10.94 -4.92
N PHE A 49 -2.24 -9.76 -4.29
CA PHE A 49 -3.46 -9.00 -4.04
C PHE A 49 -4.01 -8.32 -5.30
N PHE A 50 -3.16 -8.04 -6.29
CA PHE A 50 -3.54 -7.25 -7.47
C PHE A 50 -4.71 -7.86 -8.25
N GLU A 51 -4.68 -9.18 -8.46
CA GLU A 51 -5.74 -9.92 -9.17
C GLU A 51 -7.11 -9.86 -8.47
N GLU A 52 -7.08 -9.63 -7.16
CA GLU A 52 -8.26 -9.57 -6.31
C GLU A 52 -8.78 -8.15 -6.10
N LEU A 53 -7.99 -7.13 -6.48
CA LEU A 53 -8.44 -5.74 -6.46
C LEU A 53 -9.58 -5.54 -7.45
N ARG A 54 -10.53 -4.71 -7.03
CA ARG A 54 -11.69 -4.33 -7.87
C ARG A 54 -11.77 -2.83 -8.07
N ALA A 55 -11.24 -2.07 -7.13
CA ALA A 55 -11.20 -0.62 -7.20
C ALA A 55 -9.94 -0.09 -6.52
N ALA A 56 -9.63 1.17 -6.81
CA ALA A 56 -8.61 1.92 -6.11
C ALA A 56 -9.02 3.36 -5.85
N TRP A 57 -8.40 3.96 -4.85
CA TRP A 57 -8.48 5.38 -4.53
C TRP A 57 -7.07 5.91 -4.21
N PRO A 58 -6.71 7.14 -4.61
CA PRO A 58 -7.52 8.13 -5.34
C PRO A 58 -7.70 7.78 -6.83
N PRO A 59 -8.62 8.45 -7.55
CA PRO A 59 -8.91 8.16 -8.96
C PRO A 59 -7.67 8.20 -9.87
N GLY A 60 -6.73 9.13 -9.62
CA GLY A 60 -5.48 9.21 -10.38
C GLY A 60 -4.53 8.01 -10.16
N ALA A 61 -4.66 7.30 -9.03
CA ALA A 61 -3.93 6.06 -8.79
C ALA A 61 -4.67 4.86 -9.41
N ALA A 62 -6.01 4.87 -9.36
CA ALA A 62 -6.84 3.87 -10.02
C ALA A 62 -6.58 3.81 -11.54
N ALA A 63 -6.52 4.97 -12.20
CA ALA A 63 -6.17 5.06 -13.62
C ALA A 63 -4.80 4.45 -13.95
N ARG A 64 -3.78 4.70 -13.10
CA ARG A 64 -2.43 4.11 -13.26
C ARG A 64 -2.42 2.59 -13.07
N LEU A 65 -3.33 2.06 -12.27
CA LEU A 65 -3.43 0.62 -11.99
C LEU A 65 -4.41 -0.09 -12.93
N GLY A 66 -5.14 0.64 -13.78
CA GLY A 66 -6.22 0.07 -14.59
C GLY A 66 -7.38 -0.48 -13.76
N LEU A 67 -7.62 0.12 -12.58
CA LEU A 67 -8.68 -0.27 -11.66
C LEU A 67 -9.82 0.74 -11.68
N GLU A 68 -11.03 0.30 -11.32
CA GLU A 68 -12.17 1.19 -11.21
C GLU A 68 -11.92 2.25 -10.11
N PRO A 69 -12.13 3.54 -10.40
CA PRO A 69 -12.11 4.56 -9.37
C PRO A 69 -13.34 4.40 -8.46
N LEU A 70 -13.16 4.58 -7.15
CA LEU A 70 -14.26 4.43 -6.20
C LEU A 70 -14.29 5.59 -5.20
N SER A 71 -15.47 6.06 -4.82
CA SER A 71 -15.60 7.06 -3.75
C SER A 71 -15.42 6.40 -2.38
N LEU A 72 -14.43 6.84 -1.60
CA LEU A 72 -14.19 6.27 -0.27
C LEU A 72 -15.36 6.39 0.70
N GLU A 73 -16.20 7.42 0.52
CA GLU A 73 -17.38 7.67 1.34
C GLU A 73 -18.40 6.52 1.22
N SER A 74 -18.45 5.85 0.07
CA SER A 74 -19.35 4.70 -0.14
C SER A 74 -18.79 3.38 0.40
N TYR A 75 -17.50 3.32 0.72
CA TYR A 75 -16.80 2.07 1.05
C TYR A 75 -16.29 2.00 2.50
N THR A 76 -15.80 3.12 3.05
CA THR A 76 -15.36 3.21 4.46
C THR A 76 -15.89 4.49 5.16
N PRO A 77 -17.22 4.67 5.30
CA PRO A 77 -17.80 5.91 5.83
C PRO A 77 -17.34 6.23 7.27
N SER A 78 -17.06 5.23 8.10
CA SER A 78 -16.74 5.42 9.52
C SER A 78 -15.25 5.49 9.87
N CYS A 79 -14.34 5.09 8.97
CA CYS A 79 -12.92 4.92 9.30
C CYS A 79 -11.93 5.52 8.27
N HIS A 80 -12.41 6.33 7.32
CA HIS A 80 -11.55 6.98 6.33
C HIS A 80 -10.39 7.76 6.98
N ALA A 81 -10.70 8.59 7.99
CA ALA A 81 -9.69 9.39 8.68
C ALA A 81 -8.63 8.53 9.38
N CYS A 82 -9.03 7.38 9.95
CA CYS A 82 -8.12 6.43 10.59
C CYS A 82 -7.16 5.80 9.60
N ILE A 83 -7.67 5.33 8.45
CA ILE A 83 -6.84 4.73 7.38
C ILE A 83 -5.87 5.76 6.83
N LYS A 84 -6.36 6.98 6.58
CA LYS A 84 -5.52 8.09 6.11
C LYS A 84 -4.43 8.45 7.11
N ALA A 85 -4.74 8.51 8.41
CA ALA A 85 -3.77 8.77 9.46
C ALA A 85 -2.72 7.65 9.57
N LEU A 86 -3.15 6.38 9.50
CA LEU A 86 -2.26 5.23 9.47
C LEU A 86 -1.27 5.32 8.30
N LEU A 87 -1.79 5.51 7.08
CA LEU A 87 -0.93 5.56 5.88
C LEU A 87 0.02 6.76 5.90
N ARG A 88 -0.43 7.92 6.42
CA ARG A 88 0.46 9.07 6.65
C ARG A 88 1.56 8.77 7.67
N GLY A 89 1.23 8.06 8.75
CA GLY A 89 2.22 7.59 9.73
C GLY A 89 3.28 6.71 9.08
N LEU A 90 2.86 5.71 8.28
CA LEU A 90 3.77 4.82 7.56
C LEU A 90 4.68 5.55 6.57
N CYS A 91 4.18 6.61 5.93
CA CYS A 91 5.01 7.46 5.08
C CYS A 91 6.05 8.29 5.86
N ALA A 92 5.67 8.77 7.05
CA ALA A 92 6.50 9.68 7.84
C ALA A 92 7.59 8.93 8.63
N GLU A 93 7.42 7.63 8.85
CA GLU A 93 8.43 6.80 9.50
C GLU A 93 9.58 6.44 8.52
N ASP A 94 10.49 7.40 8.35
CA ASP A 94 11.87 7.22 7.86
C ASP A 94 12.60 5.98 8.46
N PRO A 95 12.35 5.55 9.73
CA PRO A 95 12.92 4.32 10.27
C PRO A 95 12.53 3.04 9.52
N LEU A 96 11.29 2.93 9.02
CA LEU A 96 10.86 1.75 8.27
C LEU A 96 11.49 1.71 6.87
N ARG A 97 11.67 2.88 6.26
CA ARG A 97 12.39 3.05 4.98
C ARG A 97 13.86 2.65 5.13
N ARG A 98 14.53 3.07 6.20
CA ARG A 98 15.90 2.64 6.55
C ARG A 98 15.97 1.14 6.89
N TRP A 99 14.98 0.60 7.60
CA TRP A 99 14.91 -0.82 7.93
C TRP A 99 14.72 -1.72 6.70
N LEU A 100 13.95 -1.26 5.71
CA LEU A 100 13.75 -1.97 4.44
C LEU A 100 14.95 -1.85 3.49
N GLN A 101 15.62 -0.70 3.45
CA GLN A 101 16.83 -0.50 2.62
C GLN A 101 18.05 -1.27 3.15
N GLY A 102 18.18 -1.45 4.48
CA GLY A 102 19.29 -2.22 5.08
C GLY A 102 19.34 -3.70 4.71
N ARG A 103 18.22 -4.33 4.29
CA ARG A 103 18.22 -5.73 3.83
C ARG A 103 18.79 -5.92 2.42
N GLY A 104 19.04 -4.85 1.66
CA GLY A 104 19.69 -4.91 0.36
C GLY A 104 21.22 -4.99 0.44
N GLU A 105 21.82 -4.47 1.52
CA GLU A 105 23.28 -4.43 1.70
C GLU A 105 23.84 -5.58 2.56
N ASP A 106 23.01 -6.26 3.36
CA ASP A 106 23.44 -7.38 4.22
C ASP A 106 23.48 -8.77 3.52
N ALA A 107 23.45 -8.81 2.19
CA ALA A 107 23.64 -10.05 1.40
C ALA A 107 25.12 -10.35 1.08
N GLY A 108 26.06 -9.75 1.82
CA GLY A 108 27.50 -9.96 1.65
C GLY A 108 28.22 -10.21 2.96
N GLY A 109 28.39 -11.49 3.33
CA GLY A 109 29.45 -11.88 4.26
C GLY A 109 29.01 -12.46 5.61
N TRP A 110 28.31 -13.59 5.60
CA TRP A 110 28.41 -14.53 6.74
C TRP A 110 29.68 -15.38 6.60
N GLN A 111 30.84 -14.76 6.86
CA GLN A 111 32.03 -15.53 7.24
C GLN A 111 31.78 -16.07 8.65
N ARG A 112 31.36 -17.33 8.73
CA ARG A 112 31.44 -18.13 9.95
C ARG A 112 32.93 -18.26 10.30
N ARG A 113 33.37 -17.57 11.35
CA ARG A 113 34.64 -17.88 12.00
C ARG A 113 34.53 -19.31 12.54
N ALA A 114 35.36 -20.18 12.00
CA ALA A 114 35.78 -21.44 12.63
C ALA A 114 36.84 -21.14 13.69
#